data_AF-A0A935L9P0-F1
#
_entry.id   AF-A0A935L9P0-F1
#
_cell.length_a   1.000
_cell.length_b   1.000
_cell.length_c   1.000
_cell.angle_alpha   90.00
_cell.angle_beta   90.00
_cell.angle_gamma   90.00
#
_symmetry.space_group_name_H-M   'P 1'
#
loop_
_entity.id
_entity.type
_entity.pdbx_description
1 polymer ?
#
loop_
_entity_poly.entity_id
_entity_poly.type
_entity_poly.pdbx_seq_one_letter_code
_entity_poly.pdbx_strand_id
1 'polypeptide(L)'
;MSSQSPIEIPDALTLSDEFKRLNSKQVSNFVARLGYVDEVVETLHSFLRGGAADESLREFLDNLELDVFFALVFSSNPEEHQSNYLVHSSWSFECTPQQLAEIVGEDLMTGGAGASKTAFATESELIDWIRDVAKRLELALKHFVGSRVYCSAIAHLMVLDAVLTELLSGLIRARFNPNLDLPSQ
;
A
#
# COMPACT_ATOMS: atom_id res chain seq x y z
N MET A 1 17.74 -10.86 -6.35
CA MET A 1 17.07 -9.98 -7.32
C MET A 1 16.02 -10.82 -8.03
N SER A 2 14.81 -10.86 -7.49
CA SER A 2 13.69 -11.55 -8.13
C SER A 2 13.29 -10.74 -9.36
N SER A 3 13.24 -11.38 -10.52
CA SER A 3 12.72 -10.79 -11.75
C SER A 3 11.19 -10.76 -11.66
N GLN A 4 10.63 -9.82 -10.90
CA GLN A 4 9.19 -9.58 -10.93
C GLN A 4 8.82 -8.96 -12.27
N SER A 5 7.80 -9.55 -12.92
CA SER A 5 7.21 -8.96 -14.11
C SER A 5 6.66 -7.57 -13.76
N PRO A 6 6.82 -6.57 -14.63
CA PRO A 6 6.29 -5.24 -14.37
C PRO A 6 4.76 -5.32 -14.17
N ILE A 7 4.26 -4.59 -13.16
CA ILE A 7 2.82 -4.54 -12.89
C ILE A 7 2.11 -3.96 -14.10
N GLU A 8 1.13 -4.72 -14.60
CA GLU A 8 0.33 -4.33 -15.75
C GLU A 8 -0.71 -3.29 -15.32
N ILE A 9 -0.69 -2.12 -15.98
CA ILE A 9 -1.71 -1.09 -15.75
C ILE A 9 -2.96 -1.48 -16.53
N PRO A 10 -4.15 -1.50 -15.90
CA PRO A 10 -5.38 -1.88 -16.57
C PRO A 10 -5.70 -0.92 -17.73
N ASP A 11 -6.20 -1.47 -18.84
CA ASP A 11 -6.67 -0.70 -20.00
C ASP A 11 -7.70 0.37 -19.62
N ALA A 12 -8.53 0.06 -18.61
CA ALA A 12 -9.52 0.97 -18.08
C ALA A 12 -8.92 2.30 -17.58
N LEU A 13 -7.67 2.29 -17.15
CA LEU A 13 -6.92 3.48 -16.74
C LEU A 13 -6.11 4.05 -17.92
N THR A 14 -5.41 3.22 -18.69
CA THR A 14 -4.54 3.71 -19.79
C THR A 14 -5.32 4.41 -20.92
N LEU A 15 -6.61 4.09 -21.07
CA LEU A 15 -7.50 4.72 -22.04
C LEU A 15 -8.12 6.04 -21.54
N SER A 16 -7.97 6.40 -20.27
CA SER A 16 -8.51 7.65 -19.71
C SER A 16 -7.72 8.88 -20.21
N ASP A 17 -8.38 10.02 -20.29
CA ASP A 17 -7.75 11.27 -20.71
C ASP A 17 -6.71 11.75 -19.70
N GLU A 18 -6.94 11.49 -18.41
CA GLU A 18 -6.04 11.80 -17.31
C GLU A 18 -4.72 11.05 -17.47
N PHE A 19 -4.78 9.73 -17.73
CA PHE A 19 -3.58 8.92 -17.89
C PHE A 19 -2.82 9.30 -19.17
N LYS A 20 -3.53 9.57 -20.27
CA LYS A 20 -2.92 10.02 -21.54
C LYS A 20 -2.21 11.37 -21.45
N ARG A 21 -2.55 12.21 -20.47
CA ARG A 21 -1.85 13.48 -20.21
C ARG A 21 -0.52 13.29 -19.49
N LEU A 22 -0.23 12.10 -18.95
CA LEU A 22 1.05 11.81 -18.33
C LEU A 22 2.14 11.71 -19.39
N ASN A 23 3.30 12.32 -19.11
CA ASN A 23 4.50 12.10 -19.91
C ASN A 23 5.15 10.75 -19.57
N SER A 24 6.12 10.33 -20.38
CA SER A 24 6.80 9.03 -20.22
C SER A 24 7.45 8.83 -18.85
N LYS A 25 8.02 9.89 -18.26
CA LYS A 25 8.64 9.83 -16.93
C LYS A 25 7.58 9.64 -15.84
N GLN A 26 6.44 10.31 -15.97
CA GLN A 26 5.32 10.19 -15.02
C GLN A 26 4.70 8.80 -15.07
N VAL A 27 4.53 8.24 -16.26
CA VAL A 27 4.11 6.84 -16.43
C VAL A 27 5.13 5.90 -15.80
N SER A 28 6.42 6.09 -16.04
CA SER A 28 7.48 5.27 -15.43
C SER A 28 7.48 5.35 -13.91
N ASN A 29 7.27 6.53 -13.34
CA ASN A 29 7.20 6.71 -11.89
C ASN A 29 5.95 6.04 -11.29
N PHE A 30 4.81 6.13 -11.98
CA PHE A 30 3.59 5.44 -11.57
C PHE A 30 3.76 3.91 -11.58
N VAL A 31 4.36 3.34 -12.64
CA VAL A 31 4.68 1.91 -12.71
C VAL A 31 5.66 1.50 -11.62
N ALA A 32 6.74 2.27 -11.43
CA ALA A 32 7.73 1.99 -10.39
C ALA A 32 7.11 2.01 -8.99
N ARG A 33 6.23 2.98 -8.71
CA ARG A 33 5.47 3.05 -7.48
C ARG A 33 4.67 1.77 -7.24
N LEU A 34 3.90 1.34 -8.23
CA LEU A 34 3.12 0.09 -8.11
C LEU A 34 4.05 -1.10 -7.86
N GLY A 35 5.21 -1.15 -8.51
CA GLY A 35 6.27 -2.14 -8.23
C GLY A 35 6.70 -2.15 -6.76
N TYR A 36 6.97 -0.98 -6.17
CA TYR A 36 7.29 -0.89 -4.74
C TYR A 36 6.14 -1.36 -3.85
N VAL A 37 4.88 -1.14 -4.23
CA VAL A 37 3.74 -1.67 -3.48
C VAL A 37 3.71 -3.20 -3.50
N ASP A 38 3.99 -3.82 -4.64
CA ASP A 38 4.11 -5.28 -4.75
C ASP A 38 5.30 -5.82 -3.95
N GLU A 39 6.42 -5.12 -3.95
CA GLU A 39 7.57 -5.45 -3.09
C GLU A 39 7.19 -5.40 -1.60
N VAL A 40 6.47 -4.36 -1.15
CA VAL A 40 5.95 -4.28 0.23
C VAL A 40 5.03 -5.48 0.54
N VAL A 41 4.12 -5.83 -0.36
CA VAL A 41 3.24 -7.01 -0.21
C VAL A 41 4.05 -8.29 -0.06
N GLU A 42 5.04 -8.52 -0.90
CA GLU A 42 5.90 -9.69 -0.80
C GLU A 42 6.77 -9.70 0.47
N THR A 43 7.28 -8.56 0.91
CA THR A 43 8.02 -8.43 2.18
C THR A 43 7.13 -8.84 3.35
N LEU A 44 5.89 -8.35 3.40
CA LEU A 44 4.91 -8.73 4.42
C LEU A 44 4.63 -10.24 4.41
N HIS A 45 4.37 -10.82 3.24
CA HIS A 45 4.11 -12.25 3.13
C HIS A 45 5.33 -13.11 3.44
N SER A 46 6.53 -12.69 3.04
CA SER A 46 7.78 -13.37 3.36
C SER A 46 7.97 -13.48 4.87
N PHE A 47 7.79 -12.38 5.59
CA PHE A 47 7.82 -12.34 7.06
C PHE A 47 6.80 -13.30 7.67
N LEU A 48 5.53 -13.23 7.23
CA LEU A 48 4.44 -14.09 7.73
C LEU A 48 4.66 -15.59 7.45
N ARG A 49 5.46 -15.94 6.43
CA ARG A 49 5.84 -17.32 6.09
C ARG A 49 7.06 -17.81 6.89
N GLY A 50 7.64 -16.99 7.76
CA GLY A 50 8.87 -17.30 8.49
C GLY A 50 10.14 -17.15 7.65
N GLY A 51 10.08 -16.38 6.56
CA GLY A 51 11.23 -16.09 5.69
C GLY A 51 12.33 -15.27 6.36
N ALA A 52 12.04 -14.69 7.53
CA ALA A 52 12.96 -13.91 8.35
C ALA A 52 13.13 -14.56 9.73
N ALA A 53 13.45 -15.85 9.76
CA ALA A 53 13.52 -16.64 11.00
C ALA A 53 14.52 -16.10 12.05
N ASP A 54 15.50 -15.31 11.62
CA ASP A 54 16.51 -14.69 12.48
C ASP A 54 16.26 -13.19 12.72
N GLU A 55 15.25 -12.58 12.08
CA GLU A 55 14.92 -11.16 12.21
C GLU A 55 13.92 -10.97 13.36
N SER A 56 14.23 -10.04 14.27
CA SER A 56 13.27 -9.67 15.31
C SER A 56 12.08 -8.91 14.72
N LEU A 57 10.89 -9.00 15.34
CA LEU A 57 9.73 -8.21 14.89
C LEU A 57 10.05 -6.71 14.81
N ARG A 58 10.85 -6.18 15.74
CA ARG A 58 11.28 -4.77 15.70
C ARG A 58 12.10 -4.44 14.47
N GLU A 59 13.11 -5.25 14.17
CA GLU A 59 13.98 -5.06 13.00
C GLU A 59 13.18 -5.12 11.70
N PHE A 60 12.25 -6.08 11.61
CA PHE A 60 11.32 -6.18 10.49
C PHE A 60 10.47 -4.91 10.32
N LEU A 61 9.88 -4.40 11.41
CA LEU A 61 9.06 -3.18 11.37
C LEU A 61 9.88 -1.95 10.95
N ASP A 62 11.13 -1.84 11.41
CA ASP A 62 12.05 -0.76 11.05
C ASP A 62 12.42 -0.79 9.55
N ASN A 63 12.73 -1.98 9.02
CA ASN A 63 13.05 -2.17 7.60
C ASN A 63 11.82 -1.88 6.71
N LEU A 64 10.66 -2.42 7.10
CA LEU A 64 9.41 -2.23 6.38
C LEU A 64 8.98 -0.74 6.32
N GLU A 65 9.27 0.06 7.35
CA GLU A 65 8.95 1.49 7.34
C GLU A 65 9.63 2.22 6.18
N LEU A 66 10.89 1.89 5.90
CA LEU A 66 11.63 2.48 4.78
C LEU A 66 11.00 2.11 3.44
N ASP A 67 10.64 0.84 3.24
CA ASP A 67 10.00 0.36 2.01
C ASP A 67 8.64 1.04 1.78
N VAL A 68 7.83 1.15 2.83
CA VAL A 68 6.53 1.82 2.78
C VAL A 68 6.69 3.31 2.52
N PHE A 69 7.71 3.95 3.10
CA PHE A 69 8.03 5.35 2.83
C PHE A 69 8.39 5.55 1.35
N PHE A 70 9.19 4.67 0.75
CA PHE A 70 9.47 4.73 -0.68
C PHE A 70 8.20 4.55 -1.52
N ALA A 71 7.33 3.60 -1.18
CA ALA A 71 6.06 3.38 -1.90
C ALA A 71 5.09 4.59 -1.84
N LEU A 72 5.15 5.40 -0.77
CA LEU A 72 4.34 6.61 -0.59
C LEU A 72 5.00 7.88 -1.15
N VAL A 73 6.32 8.00 -1.02
CA VAL A 73 7.06 9.26 -1.19
C VAL A 73 7.83 9.34 -2.52
N PHE A 74 7.85 8.28 -3.35
CA PHE A 74 8.62 8.27 -4.60
C PHE A 74 8.32 9.46 -5.54
N SER A 75 9.11 10.54 -5.37
CA SER A 75 9.16 11.72 -6.23
C SER A 75 10.62 11.92 -6.59
N SER A 76 10.97 11.66 -7.85
CA SER A 76 12.35 11.78 -8.32
C SER A 76 12.81 13.23 -8.52
N ASN A 77 11.93 14.25 -8.40
CA ASN A 77 12.30 15.64 -8.61
C ASN A 77 11.31 16.64 -7.98
N PRO A 78 11.71 17.48 -7.00
CA PRO A 78 10.85 18.51 -6.42
C PRO A 78 10.48 19.67 -7.37
N GLU A 79 11.20 19.82 -8.50
CA GLU A 79 10.84 20.79 -9.55
C GLU A 79 9.73 20.28 -10.49
N GLU A 80 9.41 18.98 -10.44
CA GLU A 80 8.32 18.38 -11.20
C GLU A 80 7.09 18.35 -10.28
N HIS A 81 6.22 19.37 -10.39
CA HIS A 81 5.01 19.57 -9.59
C HIS A 81 3.91 18.50 -9.77
N GLN A 82 4.24 17.22 -9.61
CA GLN A 82 3.24 16.17 -9.51
C GLN A 82 3.30 15.51 -8.14
N SER A 83 2.17 15.60 -7.46
CA SER A 83 1.92 14.92 -6.19
C SER A 83 2.01 13.40 -6.40
N ASN A 84 2.71 12.70 -5.50
CA ASN A 84 2.76 11.23 -5.45
C ASN A 84 1.37 10.61 -5.28
N TYR A 85 0.41 11.41 -4.81
CA TYR A 85 -1.02 11.14 -4.90
C TYR A 85 -1.51 11.39 -6.34
N LEU A 86 -0.99 10.61 -7.29
CA LEU A 86 -1.39 10.66 -8.71
C LEU A 86 -2.89 10.38 -8.90
N VAL A 87 -3.56 9.77 -7.90
CA VAL A 87 -5.00 9.92 -7.74
C VAL A 87 -5.30 11.28 -7.11
N HIS A 88 -5.08 12.33 -7.89
CA HIS A 88 -5.58 13.65 -7.54
C HIS A 88 -7.11 13.59 -7.54
N SER A 89 -7.79 14.54 -6.89
CA SER A 89 -9.26 14.66 -6.97
C SER A 89 -9.78 14.78 -8.41
N SER A 90 -8.92 15.10 -9.37
CA SER A 90 -9.24 15.10 -10.79
C SER A 90 -9.46 13.69 -11.37
N TRP A 91 -8.80 12.66 -10.82
CA TRP A 91 -8.98 11.29 -11.30
C TRP A 91 -10.23 10.66 -10.71
N SER A 92 -10.59 11.02 -9.48
CA SER A 92 -11.84 10.57 -8.86
C SER A 92 -13.06 11.43 -9.21
N PHE A 93 -12.92 12.49 -10.02
CA PHE A 93 -14.01 13.42 -10.34
C PHE A 93 -15.23 12.74 -10.98
N GLU A 94 -15.00 11.74 -11.82
CA GLU A 94 -16.07 10.96 -12.47
C GLU A 94 -16.64 9.85 -11.58
N CYS A 95 -16.06 9.63 -10.39
CA CYS A 95 -16.46 8.59 -9.45
C CYS A 95 -17.30 9.20 -8.33
N THR A 96 -18.56 8.80 -8.21
CA THR A 96 -19.36 9.21 -7.04
C THR A 96 -18.88 8.48 -5.78
N PRO A 97 -18.98 9.10 -4.59
CA PRO A 97 -18.64 8.43 -3.33
C PRO A 97 -19.40 7.11 -3.11
N GLN A 98 -20.66 7.05 -3.55
CA GLN A 98 -21.48 5.83 -3.49
C GLN A 98 -20.89 4.71 -4.34
N GLN A 99 -20.52 4.99 -5.60
CA GLN A 99 -19.90 3.99 -6.48
C GLN A 99 -18.57 3.50 -5.91
N LEU A 100 -17.74 4.40 -5.37
CA LEU A 100 -16.47 4.02 -4.75
C LEU A 100 -16.70 3.07 -3.56
N ALA A 101 -17.66 3.38 -2.69
CA ALA A 101 -18.00 2.54 -1.54
C ALA A 101 -18.53 1.16 -1.97
N GLU A 102 -19.38 1.10 -3.00
CA GLU A 102 -19.92 -0.15 -3.55
C GLU A 102 -18.84 -1.04 -4.19
N ILE A 103 -17.84 -0.45 -4.84
CA ILE A 103 -16.74 -1.17 -5.48
C ILE A 103 -15.80 -1.81 -4.46
N VAL A 104 -15.37 -1.03 -3.46
CA VAL A 104 -14.32 -1.46 -2.52
C VAL A 104 -14.84 -2.52 -1.56
N GLY A 105 -16.11 -2.43 -1.17
CA GLY A 105 -16.69 -3.30 -0.16
C GLY A 105 -16.14 -3.02 1.24
N GLU A 106 -16.79 -3.58 2.25
CA GLU A 106 -16.47 -3.33 3.65
C GLU A 106 -15.10 -3.92 4.05
N ASP A 107 -14.78 -5.11 3.52
CA ASP A 107 -13.57 -5.87 3.88
C ASP A 107 -12.25 -5.13 3.61
N LEU A 108 -12.19 -4.26 2.60
CA LEU A 108 -10.99 -3.47 2.29
C LEU A 108 -10.89 -2.20 3.14
N MET A 109 -11.99 -1.72 3.73
CA MET A 109 -12.07 -0.44 4.46
C MET A 109 -12.07 -0.59 5.99
N THR A 110 -12.49 -1.73 6.55
CA THR A 110 -12.70 -1.88 8.01
C THR A 110 -11.44 -2.14 8.84
N GLY A 111 -10.28 -2.40 8.21
CA GLY A 111 -9.06 -2.73 8.95
C GLY A 111 -8.40 -1.57 9.71
N GLY A 112 -8.79 -0.31 9.43
CA GLY A 112 -8.16 0.91 9.98
C GLY A 112 -8.13 1.04 11.51
N ALA A 113 -8.95 0.28 12.24
CA ALA A 113 -8.90 0.26 13.70
C ALA A 113 -7.63 -0.42 14.25
N GLY A 114 -6.97 -1.29 13.48
CA GLY A 114 -5.78 -2.05 13.89
C GLY A 114 -4.57 -1.15 14.14
N ALA A 115 -4.28 -0.21 13.22
CA ALA A 115 -3.14 0.72 13.35
C ALA A 115 -3.20 1.58 14.63
N SER A 116 -4.40 1.91 15.12
CA SER A 116 -4.54 2.70 16.34
C SER A 116 -4.05 1.97 17.60
N LYS A 117 -4.01 0.63 17.57
CA LYS A 117 -3.69 -0.24 18.71
C LYS A 117 -2.22 -0.66 18.76
N THR A 118 -1.44 -0.43 17.70
CA THR A 118 -0.06 -0.95 17.58
C THR A 118 0.90 -0.45 18.67
N ALA A 119 0.64 0.72 19.26
CA ALA A 119 1.46 1.29 20.33
C ALA A 119 1.38 0.51 21.66
N PHE A 120 0.39 -0.36 21.85
CA PHE A 120 0.22 -1.15 23.08
C PHE A 120 -0.13 -2.62 22.79
N ALA A 121 -0.01 -3.04 21.53
CA ALA A 121 -0.34 -4.38 21.09
C ALA A 121 0.67 -5.40 21.65
N THR A 122 0.20 -6.62 21.85
CA THR A 122 1.07 -7.79 21.99
C THR A 122 1.72 -8.13 20.65
N GLU A 123 2.77 -8.95 20.68
CA GLU A 123 3.42 -9.45 19.45
C GLU A 123 2.42 -10.16 18.52
N SER A 124 1.54 -11.01 19.09
CA SER A 124 0.49 -11.69 18.33
C SER A 124 -0.48 -10.72 17.65
N GLU A 125 -0.90 -9.67 18.35
CA GLU A 125 -1.78 -8.65 17.78
C GLU A 125 -1.11 -7.84 16.67
N LEU A 126 0.21 -7.58 16.78
CA LEU A 126 0.98 -6.95 15.72
C LEU A 126 1.09 -7.85 14.49
N ILE A 127 1.34 -9.15 14.68
CA ILE A 127 1.38 -10.13 13.59
C ILE A 127 0.01 -10.25 12.90
N ASP A 128 -1.08 -10.26 13.67
CA ASP A 128 -2.44 -10.31 13.13
C ASP A 128 -2.77 -9.04 12.33
N TRP A 129 -2.35 -7.87 12.82
CA TRP A 129 -2.47 -6.61 12.10
C TRP A 129 -1.64 -6.61 10.80
N ILE A 130 -0.38 -7.06 10.84
CA ILE A 130 0.46 -7.21 9.64
C ILE A 130 -0.23 -8.13 8.61
N ARG A 131 -0.81 -9.24 9.05
CA ARG A 131 -1.53 -10.19 8.18
C ARG A 131 -2.75 -9.54 7.52
N ASP A 132 -3.51 -8.76 8.28
CA ASP A 132 -4.67 -8.03 7.76
C ASP A 132 -4.26 -6.97 6.72
N VAL A 133 -3.22 -6.18 7.02
CA VAL A 133 -2.68 -5.17 6.08
C VAL A 133 -2.15 -5.83 4.81
N ALA A 134 -1.36 -6.90 4.93
CA ALA A 134 -0.81 -7.64 3.79
C ALA A 134 -1.92 -8.12 2.85
N LYS A 135 -2.97 -8.74 3.42
CA LYS A 135 -4.14 -9.20 2.68
C LYS A 135 -4.86 -8.07 1.96
N ARG A 136 -5.04 -6.91 2.63
CA ARG A 136 -5.75 -5.77 2.02
C ARG A 136 -4.95 -5.13 0.89
N LEU A 137 -3.62 -4.99 1.05
CA LEU A 137 -2.75 -4.51 -0.03
C LEU A 137 -2.75 -5.47 -1.23
N GLU A 138 -2.58 -6.77 -1.00
CA GLU A 138 -2.61 -7.80 -2.04
C GLU A 138 -3.93 -7.77 -2.82
N LEU A 139 -5.07 -7.77 -2.10
CA LEU A 139 -6.40 -7.73 -2.72
C LEU A 139 -6.62 -6.45 -3.53
N ALA A 140 -6.26 -5.28 -2.98
CA ALA A 140 -6.40 -4.01 -3.66
C ALA A 140 -5.53 -3.96 -4.93
N LEU A 141 -4.29 -4.42 -4.86
CA LEU A 141 -3.39 -4.48 -6.02
C LEU A 141 -3.93 -5.43 -7.09
N LYS A 142 -4.38 -6.62 -6.70
CA LYS A 142 -5.00 -7.60 -7.60
C LYS A 142 -6.25 -7.05 -8.29
N HIS A 143 -7.12 -6.39 -7.54
CA HIS A 143 -8.34 -5.79 -8.10
C HIS A 143 -8.03 -4.58 -8.99
N PHE A 144 -6.99 -3.79 -8.67
CA PHE A 144 -6.50 -2.74 -9.53
C PHE A 144 -6.07 -3.31 -10.89
N VAL A 145 -5.16 -4.28 -10.91
CA VAL A 145 -4.68 -4.92 -12.16
C VAL A 145 -5.84 -5.55 -12.94
N GLY A 146 -6.80 -6.16 -12.24
CA GLY A 146 -7.99 -6.77 -12.85
C GLY A 146 -9.10 -5.81 -13.26
N SER A 147 -8.95 -4.50 -13.05
CA SER A 147 -10.03 -3.54 -13.25
C SER A 147 -10.36 -3.32 -14.72
N ARG A 148 -11.63 -3.53 -15.09
CA ARG A 148 -12.15 -3.29 -16.46
C ARG A 148 -12.89 -1.97 -16.60
N VAL A 149 -13.09 -1.25 -15.49
CA VAL A 149 -13.84 0.00 -15.43
C VAL A 149 -12.97 1.04 -14.73
N TYR A 150 -12.96 2.26 -15.24
CA TYR A 150 -12.13 3.35 -14.73
C TYR A 150 -12.34 3.57 -13.22
N CYS A 151 -13.61 3.70 -12.78
CA CYS A 151 -13.92 3.90 -11.36
C CYS A 151 -13.42 2.75 -10.47
N SER A 152 -13.37 1.52 -11.00
CA SER A 152 -12.80 0.37 -10.28
C SER A 152 -11.30 0.52 -10.10
N ALA A 153 -10.57 0.92 -11.15
CA ALA A 153 -9.14 1.14 -11.05
C ALA A 153 -8.83 2.26 -10.05
N ILE A 154 -9.56 3.38 -10.12
CA ILE A 154 -9.40 4.51 -9.19
C ILE A 154 -9.71 4.11 -7.75
N ALA A 155 -10.82 3.42 -7.51
CA ALA A 155 -11.19 2.98 -6.17
C ALA A 155 -10.10 2.13 -5.52
N HIS A 156 -9.52 1.17 -6.24
CA HIS A 156 -8.48 0.30 -5.69
C HIS A 156 -7.13 1.02 -5.53
N LEU A 157 -6.79 2.00 -6.37
CA LEU A 157 -5.65 2.88 -6.11
C LEU A 157 -5.83 3.67 -4.81
N MET A 158 -7.03 4.22 -4.56
CA MET A 158 -7.31 4.92 -3.30
C MET A 158 -7.21 3.99 -2.09
N VAL A 159 -7.63 2.73 -2.23
CA VAL A 159 -7.46 1.72 -1.16
C VAL A 159 -5.98 1.44 -0.90
N LEU A 160 -5.16 1.26 -1.95
CA LEU A 160 -3.72 1.10 -1.77
C LEU A 160 -3.12 2.27 -1.00
N ASP A 161 -3.46 3.51 -1.37
CA ASP A 161 -2.98 4.71 -0.69
C ASP A 161 -3.42 4.75 0.79
N ALA A 162 -4.68 4.41 1.07
CA ALA A 162 -5.23 4.38 2.42
C ALA A 162 -4.54 3.31 3.29
N VAL A 163 -4.37 2.10 2.75
CA VAL A 163 -3.77 0.97 3.49
C VAL A 163 -2.27 1.18 3.70
N LEU A 164 -1.54 1.75 2.73
CA LEU A 164 -0.12 2.12 2.91
C LEU A 164 0.05 3.21 3.96
N THR A 165 -0.83 4.21 3.96
CA THR A 165 -0.82 5.28 4.98
C THR A 165 -1.15 4.72 6.36
N GLU A 166 -2.12 3.80 6.45
CA GLU A 166 -2.42 3.07 7.68
C GLU A 166 -1.21 2.28 8.16
N LEU A 167 -0.56 1.53 7.27
CA LEU A 167 0.65 0.76 7.56
C LEU A 167 1.72 1.67 8.14
N LEU A 168 2.09 2.74 7.43
CA LEU A 168 3.09 3.70 7.89
C LEU A 168 2.74 4.27 9.27
N SER A 169 1.49 4.67 9.49
CA SER A 169 1.05 5.17 10.79
C SER A 169 1.17 4.12 11.89
N GLY A 170 0.80 2.87 11.59
CA GLY A 170 0.91 1.74 12.50
C GLY A 170 2.36 1.41 12.85
N LEU A 171 3.29 1.47 11.89
CA LEU A 171 4.73 1.28 12.08
C LEU A 171 5.32 2.34 13.01
N ILE A 172 5.04 3.62 12.72
CA ILE A 172 5.48 4.75 13.56
C ILE A 172 4.94 4.59 15.00
N ARG A 173 3.68 4.15 15.15
CA ARG A 173 3.06 3.90 16.46
C ARG A 173 3.68 2.70 17.18
N ALA A 174 4.04 1.64 16.45
CA ALA A 174 4.67 0.46 17.01
C ALA A 174 6.01 0.81 17.68
N ARG A 175 6.73 1.86 17.24
CA ARG A 175 7.94 2.35 17.92
C ARG A 175 7.72 2.78 19.37
N PHE A 176 6.50 3.11 19.76
CA PHE A 176 6.14 3.44 21.15
C PHE A 176 5.73 2.21 21.97
N ASN A 177 5.74 1.02 21.37
CA ASN A 177 5.27 -0.20 22.02
C ASN A 177 6.34 -0.78 22.95
N PRO A 178 6.13 -0.79 24.28
CA PRO A 178 7.10 -1.30 25.24
C PRO A 178 7.28 -2.82 25.16
N ASN A 179 6.39 -3.53 24.47
CA ASN A 179 6.41 -4.99 24.36
C ASN A 179 7.31 -5.52 23.23
N LEU A 180 7.81 -4.64 22.34
CA LEU A 180 8.63 -5.04 21.18
C LEU A 180 10.10 -5.39 21.52
N ASP A 181 10.57 -4.99 22.70
CA ASP A 181 11.97 -5.14 23.14
C ASP A 181 12.16 -6.14 24.29
N LEU A 182 11.08 -6.78 24.75
CA LEU A 182 11.17 -7.69 25.88
C LEU A 182 11.63 -9.06 25.37
N PRO A 183 12.75 -9.61 25.88
CA PRO A 183 13.08 -11.00 25.63
C PRO A 183 11.89 -11.84 26.11
N SER A 184 11.45 -12.76 25.26
CA SER A 184 10.37 -13.72 25.56
C SER A 184 10.62 -14.31 26.94
N GLN A 185 9.74 -14.01 27.92
CA GLN A 185 9.79 -14.65 29.23
C GLN A 185 9.17 -16.04 29.19
#